data_AF-A0A949PPU4-F1
#
_entry.id   AF-A0A949PPU4-F1
#
_cell.length_a   1.000
_cell.length_b   1.000
_cell.length_c   1.000
_cell.angle_alpha   90.00
_cell.angle_beta   90.00
_cell.angle_gamma   90.00
#
_symmetry.space_group_name_H-M   'P 1'
#
loop_
_entity.id
_entity.type
_entity.pdbx_description
1 polymer ?
#
loop_
_entity_poly.entity_id
_entity_poly.type
_entity_poly.pdbx_seq_one_letter_code
_entity_poly.pdbx_strand_id
1 'polypeptide(L)'
;MAGFYLALEGVTRHGLQTATKRILQGSLGHAFLPSPPELRQECERVMKPILEARVRDNQERRIREEMAKDKPVAKWTPESRARATAKWEAEKAQQRLDNAAEETRRDQYDASPEGCTARLKAAAESNGKEFNLDKIRNAPSGSFQQVGRAA
;
A
#
# COMPACT_ATOMS: atom_id res chain seq x y z
N MET A 1 35.61 -12.44 36.69
CA MET A 1 35.67 -11.63 35.45
C MET A 1 35.76 -12.47 34.19
N ALA A 2 36.60 -13.52 34.12
CA ALA A 2 36.74 -14.37 32.92
C ALA A 2 35.40 -14.92 32.35
N GLY A 3 34.45 -15.31 33.23
CA GLY A 3 33.16 -15.84 32.79
C GLY A 3 32.29 -14.85 32.01
N PHE A 4 32.36 -13.54 32.29
CA PHE A 4 31.59 -12.54 31.54
C PHE A 4 32.14 -12.34 30.13
N TYR A 5 33.46 -12.41 29.93
CA TYR A 5 34.06 -12.31 28.60
C TYR A 5 33.62 -13.48 27.70
N LEU A 6 33.58 -14.69 28.25
CA LEU A 6 33.11 -15.88 27.54
C LEU A 6 31.59 -15.83 27.26
N ALA A 7 30.81 -15.29 28.20
CA ALA A 7 29.37 -15.10 28.01
C ALA A 7 29.03 -14.06 26.93
N LEU A 8 29.89 -13.05 26.77
CA LEU A 8 29.71 -11.96 25.80
C LEU A 8 30.32 -12.26 24.42
N GLU A 9 31.03 -13.38 24.28
CA GLU A 9 31.62 -13.78 23.02
C GLU A 9 30.54 -13.99 21.94
N GLY A 10 30.70 -13.31 20.80
CA GLY A 10 29.74 -13.38 19.68
C GLY A 10 28.41 -12.65 19.92
N VAL A 11 28.21 -12.01 21.08
CA VAL A 11 26.99 -11.25 21.37
C VAL A 11 27.04 -9.90 20.66
N THR A 12 25.95 -9.54 20.00
CA THR A 12 25.84 -8.22 19.36
C THR A 12 25.57 -7.13 20.41
N ARG A 13 26.02 -5.91 20.14
CA ARG A 13 25.74 -4.74 21.01
C ARG A 13 24.25 -4.59 21.31
N HIS A 14 23.39 -4.82 20.31
CA HIS A 14 21.93 -4.76 20.45
C HIS A 14 21.39 -5.83 21.40
N GLY A 15 21.87 -7.08 21.26
CA GLY A 15 21.52 -8.18 22.14
C GLY A 15 21.85 -7.88 23.59
N LEU A 16 23.06 -7.36 23.83
CA LEU A 16 23.51 -6.99 25.18
C LEU A 16 22.67 -5.86 25.79
N GLN A 17 22.48 -4.75 25.08
CA GLN A 17 21.73 -3.60 25.60
C GLN A 17 20.29 -3.96 25.95
N THR A 18 19.65 -4.75 25.09
CA THR A 18 18.25 -5.16 25.29
C THR A 18 18.13 -6.20 26.39
N ALA A 19 19.08 -7.14 26.49
CA ALA A 19 19.16 -8.10 27.59
C ALA A 19 19.33 -7.39 28.93
N THR A 20 20.26 -6.44 29.03
CA THR A 20 20.45 -5.64 30.25
C THR A 20 19.17 -4.89 30.63
N LYS A 21 18.47 -4.30 29.66
CA LYS A 21 17.19 -3.62 29.92
C LYS A 21 16.13 -4.58 30.47
N ARG A 22 16.02 -5.79 29.92
CA ARG A 22 15.07 -6.82 30.40
C ARG A 22 15.41 -7.31 31.80
N ILE A 23 16.69 -7.51 32.09
CA ILE A 23 17.17 -7.90 33.40
C ILE A 23 16.82 -6.83 34.44
N LEU A 24 17.04 -5.55 34.12
CA LEU A 24 16.64 -4.43 34.98
C LEU A 24 15.12 -4.33 35.18
N GLN A 25 14.34 -4.85 34.24
CA GLN A 25 12.87 -4.95 34.33
C GLN A 25 12.40 -6.21 35.09
N GLY A 26 13.33 -7.03 35.61
CA GLY A 26 13.01 -8.20 36.42
C GLY A 26 12.86 -9.51 35.64
N SER A 27 13.43 -9.64 34.43
CA SER A 27 13.29 -10.85 33.61
C SER A 27 13.87 -12.12 34.25
N LEU A 28 14.80 -11.99 35.19
CA LEU A 28 15.42 -13.10 35.93
C LEU A 28 14.63 -13.53 37.18
N GLY A 29 13.62 -12.76 37.60
CA GLY A 29 12.82 -13.08 38.78
C GLY A 29 13.52 -12.84 40.13
N HIS A 30 14.72 -12.26 40.14
CA HIS A 30 15.46 -11.87 41.34
C HIS A 30 16.11 -10.49 41.20
N ALA A 31 16.46 -9.88 42.33
CA ALA A 31 17.11 -8.56 42.38
C ALA A 31 18.65 -8.61 42.33
N PHE A 32 19.25 -9.81 42.26
CA PHE A 32 20.70 -9.98 42.20
C PHE A 32 21.27 -9.61 40.82
N LEU A 33 22.56 -9.24 40.80
CA LEU A 33 23.32 -9.03 39.57
C LEU A 33 23.33 -10.34 38.75
N PRO A 34 23.13 -10.29 37.42
CA PRO A 34 23.12 -11.48 36.59
C PRO A 34 24.46 -12.21 36.66
N SER A 35 24.39 -13.53 36.82
CA SER A 35 25.55 -14.39 36.58
C SER A 35 25.88 -14.42 35.06
N PRO A 36 27.13 -14.74 34.68
CA PRO A 36 27.49 -14.81 33.26
C PRO A 36 26.59 -15.74 32.41
N PRO A 37 26.19 -16.95 32.89
CA PRO A 37 25.25 -17.81 32.15
C PRO A 37 23.86 -17.20 31.97
N GLU A 38 23.33 -16.53 32.99
CA GLU A 38 22.01 -15.88 32.92
C GLU A 38 22.02 -14.73 31.90
N LEU A 39 23.09 -13.93 31.90
CA LEU A 39 23.26 -12.87 30.91
C LEU A 39 23.32 -13.44 29.48
N ARG A 40 24.02 -14.55 29.29
CA ARG A 40 24.10 -15.24 28.00
C ARG A 40 22.74 -15.73 27.53
N GLN A 41 21.97 -16.38 28.41
CA GLN A 41 20.64 -16.87 28.10
C GLN A 41 19.68 -15.74 27.70
N GLU A 42 19.74 -14.59 28.37
CA GLU A 42 18.93 -13.42 28.00
C GLU A 42 19.34 -12.84 26.64
N CYS A 43 20.66 -12.76 26.37
CA CYS A 43 21.16 -12.32 25.07
C CYS A 43 20.69 -13.24 23.95
N GLU A 44 20.74 -14.56 24.16
CA GLU A 44 20.23 -15.54 23.20
C GLU A 44 18.72 -15.42 23.01
N ARG A 45 17.96 -15.21 24.08
CA ARG A 45 16.51 -15.02 24.01
C ARG A 45 16.10 -13.77 23.22
N VAL A 46 16.86 -12.69 23.37
CA VAL A 46 16.66 -11.46 22.58
C VAL A 46 16.99 -11.68 21.11
N MET A 47 18.11 -12.35 20.82
CA MET A 47 18.60 -12.53 19.46
C MET A 47 17.87 -13.63 18.67
N LYS A 48 17.33 -14.65 19.35
CA LYS A 48 16.61 -15.78 18.75
C LYS A 48 15.58 -15.38 17.67
N PRO A 49 14.61 -14.49 17.94
CA PRO A 49 13.64 -14.09 16.91
C PRO A 49 14.27 -13.39 15.70
N ILE A 50 15.36 -12.63 15.91
CA ILE A 50 16.08 -11.93 14.83
C ILE A 50 16.80 -12.94 13.94
N LEU A 51 17.46 -13.93 14.55
CA LEU A 51 18.14 -15.00 13.82
C LEU A 51 17.14 -15.88 13.06
N GLU A 52 16.02 -16.23 13.68
CA GLU A 52 14.95 -17.01 13.04
C GLU A 52 14.33 -16.26 11.85
N ALA A 53 14.08 -14.95 11.98
CA ALA A 53 13.62 -14.13 10.87
C ALA A 53 14.63 -14.13 9.70
N ARG A 54 15.92 -13.97 10.01
CA ARG A 54 16.99 -14.00 8.99
C ARG A 54 17.10 -15.34 8.28
N VAL A 55 16.90 -16.45 9.00
CA VAL A 55 16.87 -17.79 8.41
C VAL A 55 15.68 -17.94 7.47
N ARG A 56 14.49 -17.50 7.89
CA ARG A 56 13.28 -17.51 7.05
C ARG A 56 13.46 -16.68 5.78
N ASP A 57 13.94 -15.45 5.89
CA ASP A 57 14.16 -14.58 4.73
C ASP A 57 15.16 -15.19 3.73
N ASN A 58 16.22 -15.83 4.24
CA ASN A 58 17.18 -16.53 3.40
C ASN A 58 16.55 -17.73 2.69
N GLN A 59 15.69 -18.49 3.38
CA GLN A 59 15.00 -19.63 2.80
C GLN A 59 13.98 -19.19 1.73
N GLU A 60 13.20 -18.15 2.01
CA GLU A 60 12.26 -17.57 1.04
C GLU A 60 12.98 -17.03 -0.20
N ARG A 61 14.13 -16.37 -0.01
CA ARG A 61 14.95 -15.92 -1.14
C ARG A 61 15.42 -17.08 -2.00
N ARG A 62 15.92 -18.16 -1.39
CA ARG A 62 16.34 -19.38 -2.12
C ARG A 62 15.20 -19.99 -2.92
N ILE A 63 14.03 -20.15 -2.30
CA ILE A 63 12.83 -20.68 -2.98
C ILE A 63 12.41 -19.78 -4.14
N ARG A 64 12.45 -18.45 -3.96
CA ARG A 64 12.13 -17.49 -5.02
C ARG A 64 13.12 -17.57 -6.19
N GLU A 65 14.41 -17.72 -5.90
CA GLU A 65 15.45 -17.89 -6.91
C GLU A 65 15.29 -19.21 -7.68
N GLU A 66 14.96 -20.32 -7.01
CA GLU A 66 14.66 -21.60 -7.64
C GLU A 66 13.41 -21.50 -8.53
N MET A 67 12.31 -20.96 -8.02
CA MET A 67 11.11 -20.71 -8.82
C MET A 67 11.36 -19.78 -10.01
N ALA A 68 12.26 -18.80 -9.88
CA ALA A 68 12.61 -17.90 -10.98
C ALA A 68 13.41 -18.62 -12.08
N LYS A 69 14.25 -19.58 -11.73
CA LYS A 69 14.98 -20.42 -12.70
C LYS A 69 14.05 -21.38 -13.44
N ASP A 70 13.08 -21.94 -12.72
CA ASP A 70 12.12 -22.91 -13.29
C ASP A 70 10.99 -22.24 -14.08
N LYS A 71 10.83 -20.91 -13.97
CA LYS A 71 9.84 -20.18 -14.76
C LYS A 71 10.22 -20.25 -16.24
N PRO A 72 9.39 -20.88 -17.10
CA PRO A 72 9.64 -20.86 -18.53
C PRO A 72 9.52 -19.40 -19.01
N VAL A 73 10.62 -18.84 -19.50
CA VAL A 73 10.59 -17.55 -20.18
C VAL A 73 9.83 -17.77 -21.48
N ALA A 74 8.57 -17.35 -21.52
CA ALA A 74 7.75 -17.43 -22.71
C ALA A 74 8.44 -16.65 -23.85
N LYS A 75 8.99 -17.36 -24.83
CA LYS A 75 9.58 -16.74 -26.01
C LYS A 75 8.45 -16.09 -26.80
N TRP A 76 8.41 -14.76 -26.76
CA TRP A 76 7.39 -13.96 -27.44
C TRP A 76 7.55 -14.11 -28.96
N THR A 77 6.75 -15.02 -29.54
CA THR A 77 6.76 -15.31 -30.98
C THR A 77 6.30 -14.08 -31.76
N PRO A 78 6.78 -13.87 -33.00
CA PRO A 78 6.38 -12.71 -33.81
C PRO A 78 4.86 -12.60 -33.99
N GLU A 79 4.17 -13.74 -34.12
CA GLU A 79 2.70 -13.80 -34.21
C GLU A 79 2.02 -13.37 -32.89
N SER A 80 2.55 -13.77 -31.73
CA SER A 80 2.05 -13.30 -30.43
C SER A 80 2.24 -11.78 -30.26
N ARG A 81 3.31 -11.22 -30.80
CA ARG A 81 3.54 -9.76 -30.76
C ARG A 81 2.50 -9.04 -31.62
N ALA A 82 2.26 -9.54 -32.82
CA ALA A 82 1.28 -8.98 -33.75
C ALA A 82 -0.15 -8.99 -33.17
N ARG A 83 -0.53 -10.07 -32.46
CA ARG A 83 -1.82 -10.13 -31.75
C ARG A 83 -1.91 -9.11 -30.60
N ALA A 84 -0.82 -8.92 -29.85
CA ALA A 84 -0.77 -7.94 -28.77
C ALA A 84 -0.82 -6.49 -29.29
N THR A 85 -0.10 -6.19 -30.37
CA THR A 85 -0.15 -4.88 -31.02
C THR A 85 -1.53 -4.61 -31.61
N ALA A 86 -2.14 -5.58 -32.28
CA ALA A 86 -3.50 -5.43 -32.81
C ALA A 86 -4.53 -5.16 -31.70
N LYS A 87 -4.41 -5.85 -30.55
CA LYS A 87 -5.26 -5.60 -29.40
C LYS A 87 -5.07 -4.19 -28.83
N TRP A 88 -3.82 -3.74 -28.71
CA TRP A 88 -3.50 -2.40 -28.22
C TRP A 88 -3.98 -1.31 -29.19
N GLU A 89 -3.83 -1.51 -30.48
CA GLU A 89 -4.32 -0.59 -31.51
C GLU A 89 -5.84 -0.50 -31.52
N ALA A 90 -6.54 -1.63 -31.35
CA ALA A 90 -8.00 -1.67 -31.21
C ALA A 90 -8.47 -0.92 -29.96
N GLU A 91 -7.81 -1.13 -28.81
CA GLU A 91 -8.12 -0.43 -27.57
C GLU A 91 -7.85 1.08 -27.69
N LYS A 92 -6.77 1.46 -28.35
CA LYS A 92 -6.45 2.86 -28.63
C LYS A 92 -7.44 3.51 -29.60
N ALA A 93 -7.93 2.76 -30.59
CA ALA A 93 -8.98 3.22 -31.49
C ALA A 93 -10.29 3.43 -30.74
N GLN A 94 -10.66 2.51 -29.85
CA GLN A 94 -11.84 2.64 -29.00
C GLN A 94 -11.74 3.87 -28.10
N GLN A 95 -10.60 4.07 -27.41
CA GLN A 95 -10.39 5.25 -26.57
C GLN A 95 -10.50 6.56 -27.36
N ARG A 96 -10.06 6.60 -28.62
CA ARG A 96 -10.23 7.79 -29.47
C ARG A 96 -11.68 8.07 -29.79
N LEU A 97 -12.47 7.03 -30.06
CA LEU A 97 -13.91 7.16 -30.31
C LEU A 97 -14.64 7.63 -29.04
N ASP A 98 -14.32 7.03 -27.90
CA ASP A 98 -14.91 7.41 -26.61
C ASP A 98 -14.56 8.86 -26.24
N ASN A 99 -13.30 9.28 -26.46
CA ASN A 99 -12.89 10.66 -26.24
C ASN A 99 -13.58 11.65 -27.20
N ALA A 100 -13.74 11.30 -28.47
CA ALA A 100 -14.46 12.13 -29.43
C ALA A 100 -15.96 12.23 -29.10
N ALA A 101 -16.56 11.12 -28.62
CA ALA A 101 -17.94 11.12 -28.13
C ALA A 101 -18.11 11.99 -26.88
N GLU A 102 -17.16 11.95 -25.95
CA GLU A 102 -17.16 12.84 -24.78
C GLU A 102 -16.89 14.31 -25.14
N GLU A 103 -16.04 14.58 -26.13
CA GLU A 103 -15.77 15.94 -26.63
C GLU A 103 -17.01 16.55 -27.28
N THR A 104 -17.69 15.81 -28.17
CA THR A 104 -18.98 16.24 -28.75
C THR A 104 -20.07 16.41 -27.70
N ARG A 105 -20.13 15.53 -26.69
CA ARG A 105 -21.03 15.67 -25.54
C ARG A 105 -20.70 16.91 -24.70
N ARG A 106 -19.42 17.27 -24.58
CA ARG A 106 -18.96 18.46 -23.85
C ARG A 106 -19.32 19.75 -24.60
N ASP A 107 -19.15 19.79 -25.92
CA ASP A 107 -19.49 20.93 -26.76
C ASP A 107 -21.00 21.20 -26.82
N GLN A 108 -21.83 20.18 -26.63
CA GLN A 108 -23.29 20.33 -26.52
C GLN A 108 -23.73 21.09 -25.26
N TYR A 109 -22.89 21.18 -24.23
CA TYR A 109 -23.19 21.95 -23.03
C TYR A 109 -22.54 23.31 -23.09
N ASP A 110 -23.34 24.38 -23.12
CA ASP A 110 -22.82 25.73 -22.88
C ASP A 110 -22.28 25.83 -21.45
N ALA A 111 -20.95 25.78 -21.32
CA ALA A 111 -20.22 25.86 -20.06
C ALA A 111 -20.08 27.30 -19.54
N SER A 112 -20.68 28.29 -20.21
CA SER A 112 -20.78 29.64 -19.68
C SER A 112 -21.52 29.66 -18.34
N PRO A 113 -21.21 30.61 -17.43
CA PRO A 113 -21.93 30.76 -16.17
C PRO A 113 -23.46 30.90 -16.38
N GLU A 114 -23.86 31.56 -17.47
CA GLU A 114 -25.26 31.78 -17.84
C GLU A 114 -25.93 30.49 -18.32
N GLY A 115 -25.26 29.71 -19.18
CA GLY A 115 -25.76 28.40 -19.63
C GLY A 115 -25.86 27.37 -18.50
N CYS A 116 -24.99 27.46 -17.48
CA CYS A 116 -25.08 26.62 -16.28
C CYS A 116 -26.27 27.00 -15.39
N THR A 117 -26.48 28.29 -15.14
CA THR A 117 -27.60 28.79 -14.33
C THR A 117 -28.95 28.53 -14.99
N ALA A 118 -29.04 28.66 -16.31
CA ALA A 118 -30.25 28.32 -17.07
C ALA A 118 -30.62 26.83 -16.94
N ARG A 119 -29.64 25.92 -17.00
CA ARG A 119 -29.88 24.47 -16.81
C ARG A 119 -30.35 24.14 -15.40
N LEU A 120 -29.75 24.75 -14.38
CA LEU A 120 -30.18 24.57 -13.00
C LEU A 120 -31.60 25.11 -12.76
N LYS A 121 -31.95 26.23 -13.40
CA LYS A 121 -33.29 26.79 -13.36
C LYS A 121 -34.32 25.88 -14.03
N ALA A 122 -34.04 25.42 -15.25
CA ALA A 122 -34.90 24.48 -15.97
C ALA A 122 -35.09 23.15 -15.21
N ALA A 123 -34.03 22.63 -14.58
CA ALA A 123 -34.09 21.43 -13.75
C ALA A 123 -34.87 21.63 -12.43
N ALA A 124 -34.83 22.83 -11.84
CA ALA A 124 -35.65 23.14 -10.67
C ALA A 124 -37.13 23.21 -11.06
N GLU A 125 -37.44 23.90 -12.16
CA GLU A 125 -38.80 24.04 -12.69
C GLU A 125 -39.40 22.69 -13.08
N SER A 126 -38.64 21.78 -13.71
CA SER A 126 -39.09 20.42 -14.02
C SER A 126 -39.38 19.58 -12.77
N ASN A 127 -38.72 19.89 -11.65
CA ASN A 127 -38.96 19.26 -10.35
C ASN A 127 -40.01 20.01 -9.51
N GLY A 128 -40.72 20.99 -10.11
CA GLY A 128 -41.77 21.77 -9.45
C GLY A 128 -41.26 22.74 -8.38
N LYS A 129 -39.98 23.12 -8.41
CA LYS A 129 -39.34 24.01 -7.44
C LYS A 129 -38.80 25.27 -8.13
N GLU A 130 -38.90 26.42 -7.47
CA GLU A 130 -38.31 27.67 -7.97
C GLU A 130 -36.80 27.70 -7.69
N PHE A 131 -35.98 27.96 -8.71
CA PHE A 131 -34.53 28.10 -8.57
C PHE A 131 -34.18 29.45 -7.94
N ASN A 132 -33.59 29.42 -6.73
CA ASN A 132 -33.19 30.62 -6.00
C ASN A 132 -31.80 30.43 -5.39
N LEU A 133 -30.82 31.17 -5.91
CA LEU A 133 -29.40 31.09 -5.52
C LEU A 133 -29.19 31.48 -4.04
N ASP A 134 -29.94 32.45 -3.52
CA ASP A 134 -29.79 32.96 -2.15
C ASP A 134 -30.29 31.97 -1.08
N LYS A 135 -31.10 30.99 -1.49
CA LYS A 135 -31.61 29.92 -0.61
C LYS A 135 -30.72 28.67 -0.64
N ILE A 136 -29.69 28.62 -1.49
CA ILE A 136 -28.73 27.52 -1.53
C ILE A 136 -27.84 27.61 -0.30
N ARG A 137 -28.13 26.77 0.70
CA ARG A 137 -27.24 26.63 1.87
C ARG A 137 -25.95 25.96 1.41
N ASN A 138 -24.80 26.53 1.80
CA ASN A 138 -23.52 25.85 1.66
C ASN A 138 -23.63 24.46 2.29
N ALA A 139 -23.24 23.42 1.55
CA ALA A 139 -23.19 22.08 2.11
C ALA A 139 -22.29 22.10 3.36
N PRO A 140 -22.68 21.44 4.46
CA PRO A 140 -21.78 21.28 5.60
C PRO A 140 -20.48 20.64 5.10
N SER A 141 -19.34 21.10 5.60
CA SER A 141 -17.99 20.67 5.19
C SER A 141 -17.65 19.25 5.68
N GLY A 142 -18.54 18.29 5.44
CA GLY A 142 -18.43 16.88 5.82
C GLY A 142 -18.52 15.98 4.58
N SER A 143 -17.50 15.13 4.43
CA SER A 143 -17.33 14.03 3.46
C SER A 143 -18.26 14.02 2.24
N PHE A 144 -17.72 14.40 1.09
CA PHE A 144 -18.29 14.10 -0.23
C PHE A 144 -18.58 12.60 -0.33
N GLN A 145 -19.85 12.19 -0.18
CA GLN A 145 -20.26 10.83 -0.51
C GLN A 145 -20.34 10.74 -2.03
N GLN A 146 -19.30 10.14 -2.62
CA GLN A 146 -19.27 9.75 -4.01
C GLN A 146 -20.44 8.80 -4.28
N VAL A 147 -21.52 9.32 -4.83
CA VAL A 147 -22.65 8.52 -5.31
C VAL A 147 -22.13 7.74 -6.52
N GLY A 148 -22.04 6.42 -6.37
CA GLY A 148 -21.43 5.53 -7.35
C GLY A 148 -22.04 5.67 -8.74
N ARG A 149 -21.17 5.60 -9.76
CA ARG A 149 -21.55 5.30 -11.15
C ARG A 149 -22.44 4.06 -11.14
N ALA A 150 -23.68 4.19 -11.62
CA ALA A 150 -24.44 3.04 -12.10
C ALA A 150 -23.71 2.46 -13.32
N ALA A 151 -23.73 1.12 -13.40
CA ALA A 151 -23.04 0.28 -14.38
C ALA A 151 -23.40 0.58 -15.84
#